data_AF-A0A7C6U254-F1
#
_entry.id   AF-A0A7C6U254-F1
#
_cell.length_a   1.000
_cell.length_b   1.000
_cell.length_c   1.000
_cell.angle_alpha   90.00
_cell.angle_beta   90.00
_cell.angle_gamma   90.00
#
_symmetry.space_group_name_H-M   'P 1'
#
loop_
_entity.id
_entity.type
_entity.pdbx_description
1 polymer ?
#
loop_
_entity_poly.entity_id
_entity_poly.type
_entity_poly.pdbx_seq_one_letter_code
_entity_poly.pdbx_strand_id
1 'polypeptide(L)'
;MNKMIMLVSIEPILIAIWYLFIFVLTSVFVFKALKAVDFSKVFRKSSTWQIRILVYVISFIAGGLVAELILRIVQTIANIF
;
A
#
# COMPACT_ATOMS: atom_id res chain seq x y z
N MET A 1 -35.02 -1.89 -5.99
CA MET A 1 -33.83 -2.46 -6.64
C MET A 1 -33.15 -1.37 -7.45
N ASN A 2 -32.24 -0.56 -6.85
CA ASN A 2 -31.21 0.27 -7.53
C ASN A 2 -30.49 1.27 -6.61
N LYS A 3 -29.94 0.81 -5.48
CA LYS A 3 -28.87 1.55 -4.78
C LYS A 3 -27.59 0.72 -4.71
N MET A 4 -27.73 -0.59 -4.56
CA MET A 4 -26.64 -1.56 -4.63
C MET A 4 -25.88 -1.52 -5.97
N ILE A 5 -26.55 -1.19 -7.08
CA ILE A 5 -25.90 -1.01 -8.40
C ILE A 5 -25.19 0.35 -8.50
N MET A 6 -25.61 1.36 -7.74
CA MET A 6 -25.08 2.74 -7.84
C MET A 6 -23.72 2.91 -7.15
N LEU A 7 -23.40 2.10 -6.14
CA LEU A 7 -22.05 2.03 -5.56
C LEU A 7 -21.11 1.17 -6.40
N VAL A 8 -21.65 0.17 -7.10
CA VAL A 8 -20.93 -0.63 -8.11
C VAL A 8 -20.67 0.16 -9.40
N SER A 9 -21.42 1.24 -9.66
CA SER A 9 -21.19 2.15 -10.78
C SER A 9 -20.20 3.28 -10.48
N ILE A 10 -19.39 3.17 -9.41
CA ILE A 10 -18.10 3.86 -9.43
C ILE A 10 -17.30 3.18 -10.54
N GLU A 11 -17.02 3.92 -11.62
CA GLU A 11 -16.19 3.47 -12.73
C GLU A 11 -15.03 2.64 -12.17
N PRO A 12 -14.84 1.36 -12.56
CA PRO A 12 -13.79 0.49 -12.00
C PRO A 12 -12.40 1.15 -12.07
N ILE A 13 -12.25 2.08 -13.01
CA ILE A 13 -11.13 2.99 -13.17
C ILE A 13 -10.91 3.87 -11.92
N LEU A 14 -11.94 4.48 -11.34
CA LEU A 14 -11.81 5.33 -10.15
C LEU A 14 -11.34 4.53 -8.92
N ILE A 15 -11.85 3.31 -8.74
CA ILE A 15 -11.38 2.42 -7.66
C ILE A 15 -9.91 2.06 -7.87
N ALA A 16 -9.51 1.72 -9.10
CA ALA A 16 -8.12 1.42 -9.44
C ALA A 16 -7.19 2.62 -9.22
N ILE A 17 -7.63 3.85 -9.57
CA ILE A 17 -6.87 5.08 -9.33
C ILE A 17 -6.67 5.31 -7.83
N TRP A 18 -7.71 5.19 -7.01
CA TRP A 18 -7.59 5.34 -5.56
C TRP A 18 -6.70 4.27 -4.94
N TYR A 19 -6.83 3.02 -5.39
CA TYR A 19 -5.96 1.94 -4.97
C TYR A 19 -4.49 2.26 -5.27
N LEU A 20 -4.19 2.65 -6.51
CA LEU A 20 -2.84 3.01 -6.93
C LEU A 20 -2.29 4.22 -6.15
N PHE A 21 -3.13 5.22 -5.91
CA PHE A 21 -2.75 6.40 -5.13
C PHE A 21 -2.35 6.03 -3.70
N ILE A 22 -3.20 5.27 -3.01
CA ILE A 22 -2.94 4.79 -1.64
C ILE A 22 -1.70 3.89 -1.59
N PHE A 23 -1.57 3.00 -2.58
CA PHE A 23 -0.42 2.12 -2.73
C PHE A 23 0.88 2.91 -2.83
N VAL A 24 0.95 3.91 -3.73
CA VAL A 24 2.15 4.73 -3.93
C VAL A 24 2.46 5.56 -2.70
N LEU A 25 1.46 6.23 -2.12
CA LEU A 25 1.63 7.04 -0.91
C LEU A 25 2.19 6.21 0.24
N THR A 26 1.58 5.05 0.48
CA THR A 26 1.99 4.16 1.57
C THR A 26 3.37 3.58 1.31
N SER A 27 3.65 3.13 0.08
CA SER A 27 4.97 2.60 -0.30
C SER A 27 6.08 3.64 -0.06
N VAL A 28 5.85 4.90 -0.45
CA VAL A 28 6.81 6.00 -0.22
C VAL A 28 6.96 6.30 1.27
N PHE A 29 5.87 6.27 2.02
CA PHE A 29 5.90 6.50 3.46
C PHE A 29 6.70 5.40 4.19
N VAL A 30 6.42 4.12 3.91
CA VAL A 30 7.15 2.98 4.46
C VAL A 30 8.61 3.02 4.05
N PHE A 31 8.92 3.37 2.80
CA PHE A 31 10.29 3.54 2.33
C PHE A 31 11.06 4.58 3.14
N LYS A 32 10.45 5.75 3.39
CA LYS A 32 11.05 6.79 4.23
C LYS A 32 11.24 6.32 5.67
N ALA A 33 10.24 5.64 6.24
CA ALA A 33 10.30 5.09 7.59
C ALA A 33 11.43 4.06 7.73
N LEU A 34 11.54 3.12 6.80
CA LEU A 34 12.58 2.10 6.80
C LEU A 34 13.98 2.70 6.64
N LYS A 35 14.15 3.74 5.81
CA LYS A 35 15.45 4.43 5.69
C LYS A 35 15.90 5.16 6.96
N ALA A 36 14.99 5.45 7.90
CA ALA A 36 15.36 6.02 9.19
C ALA A 36 15.91 4.96 10.17
N VAL A 37 15.79 3.67 9.84
CA VAL A 37 16.29 2.57 10.66
C VAL A 37 17.80 2.40 10.47
N ASP A 38 18.52 2.22 11.59
CA ASP A 38 19.93 1.90 11.58
C ASP A 38 20.17 0.40 11.28
N PHE A 39 20.40 0.09 10.00
CA PHE A 39 20.68 -1.27 9.54
C PHE A 39 22.10 -1.76 9.86
N SER A 40 22.99 -0.93 10.40
CA SER A 40 24.38 -1.31 10.69
C SER A 40 24.49 -2.36 11.80
N LYS A 41 23.44 -2.51 12.62
CA LYS A 41 23.34 -3.51 13.69
C LYS A 41 22.96 -4.90 13.19
N VAL A 42 22.38 -4.99 11.99
CA VAL A 42 21.84 -6.24 11.42
C VAL A 42 22.64 -6.70 10.21
N PHE A 43 23.17 -5.76 9.42
CA PHE A 43 23.89 -6.03 8.18
C PHE A 43 25.35 -5.59 8.25
N ARG A 44 26.21 -6.26 7.48
CA ARG A 44 27.60 -5.83 7.31
C ARG A 44 27.64 -4.47 6.60
N LYS A 45 28.62 -3.63 6.95
CA LYS A 45 28.76 -2.29 6.35
C LYS A 45 28.93 -2.28 4.82
N SER A 46 29.39 -3.38 4.22
CA SER A 46 29.51 -3.53 2.75
C SER A 46 28.20 -3.88 2.05
N SER A 47 27.12 -4.17 2.77
CA SER A 47 25.85 -4.70 2.23
C SER A 47 24.87 -3.62 1.74
N THR A 48 25.34 -2.43 1.35
CA THR A 48 24.48 -1.28 0.98
C THR A 48 23.44 -1.61 -0.08
N TRP A 49 23.81 -2.37 -1.12
CA TRP A 49 22.89 -2.78 -2.19
C TRP A 49 21.81 -3.75 -1.71
N GLN A 50 22.17 -4.72 -0.86
CA GLN A 50 21.25 -5.70 -0.31
C GLN A 50 20.20 -5.03 0.59
N ILE A 51 20.64 -4.10 1.44
CA ILE A 51 19.75 -3.32 2.31
C ILE A 51 18.78 -2.49 1.46
N ARG A 52 19.25 -1.82 0.40
CA ARG A 52 18.37 -1.05 -0.49
C ARG A 52 17.30 -1.91 -1.15
N ILE A 53 17.68 -3.05 -1.70
CA ILE A 53 16.73 -3.99 -2.33
C ILE A 53 15.69 -4.45 -1.31
N LEU A 54 16.14 -4.85 -0.12
CA LEU A 54 15.24 -5.31 0.94
C LEU A 54 14.26 -4.22 1.37
N VAL A 55 14.74 -2.98 1.53
CA VAL A 55 13.88 -1.84 1.86
C VAL A 55 12.86 -1.57 0.75
N TYR A 56 13.24 -1.64 -0.53
CA TYR A 56 12.28 -1.49 -1.64
C TYR A 56 11.22 -2.58 -1.64
N VAL A 57 11.62 -3.84 -1.47
CA VAL A 57 10.70 -4.98 -1.45
C VAL A 57 9.71 -4.87 -0.29
N ILE A 58 10.19 -4.58 0.92
CA ILE A 58 9.31 -4.43 2.09
C ILE A 58 8.36 -3.24 1.88
N SER A 59 8.84 -2.12 1.34
CA SER A 59 8.00 -0.95 1.09
C SER A 59 6.89 -1.24 0.08
N PHE A 60 7.22 -1.94 -1.00
CA PHE A 60 6.27 -2.34 -2.03
C PHE A 60 5.20 -3.29 -1.47
N ILE A 61 5.62 -4.32 -0.73
CA ILE A 61 4.68 -5.29 -0.12
C ILE A 61 3.78 -4.59 0.90
N ALA A 62 4.35 -3.78 1.80
CA ALA A 62 3.59 -3.07 2.82
C ALA A 62 2.58 -2.09 2.21
N GLY A 63 2.97 -1.36 1.15
CA GLY A 63 2.05 -0.49 0.43
C GLY A 63 0.88 -1.24 -0.18
N GLY A 64 1.14 -2.43 -0.76
CA GLY A 64 0.10 -3.31 -1.30
C GLY A 64 -0.87 -3.80 -0.25
N LEU A 65 -0.35 -4.27 0.89
CA LEU A 65 -1.17 -4.77 1.99
C LEU A 65 -2.09 -3.68 2.56
N VAL A 66 -1.58 -2.46 2.73
CA VAL A 66 -2.40 -1.34 3.23
C VAL A 66 -3.45 -0.91 2.23
N ALA A 67 -3.10 -0.83 0.94
CA ALA A 67 -4.07 -0.48 -0.11
C ALA A 67 -5.21 -1.50 -0.21
N GLU A 68 -4.88 -2.80 -0.16
CA GLU A 68 -5.84 -3.90 -0.15
C GLU A 68 -6.73 -3.88 1.10
N LEU A 69 -6.16 -3.61 2.28
CA LEU A 69 -6.91 -3.49 3.52
C LEU A 69 -7.92 -2.34 3.45
N ILE A 70 -7.51 -1.17 2.95
CA ILE A 70 -8.40 -0.02 2.81
C ILE A 70 -9.52 -0.33 1.81
N LEU A 71 -9.20 -0.96 0.68
CA LEU A 71 -10.21 -1.38 -0.30
C LEU A 71 -11.26 -2.30 0.33
N ARG A 72 -10.84 -3.30 1.11
CA ARG A 72 -11.75 -4.22 1.80
C ARG A 72 -12.61 -3.54 2.84
N ILE A 73 -12.05 -2.58 3.59
CA ILE A 73 -12.80 -1.78 4.57
C ILE A 73 -13.88 -0.96 3.84
N VAL A 74 -13.51 -0.27 2.76
CA VAL A 74 -14.44 0.54 1.95
C VAL A 74 -15.56 -0.34 1.37
N GLN A 75 -15.23 -1.50 0.81
CA GLN A 75 -16.23 -2.45 0.29
C GLN A 75 -17.15 -2.96 1.39
N THR A 76 -16.61 -3.27 2.57
CA THR A 76 -17.40 -3.75 3.72
C THR A 76 -18.37 -2.67 4.19
N ILE A 77 -17.90 -1.43 4.32
CA ILE A 77 -18.73 -0.27 4.67
C ILE A 77 -19.82 -0.07 3.62
N ALA A 78 -19.46 -0.10 2.32
CA ALA A 78 -20.41 0.06 1.22
C ALA A 78 -21.49 -1.03 1.18
N ASN A 79 -21.20 -2.24 1.67
CA ASN A 79 -22.18 -3.33 1.75
C ASN A 79 -23.11 -3.23 2.97
N ILE A 80 -22.73 -2.45 3.99
CA ILE A 80 -23.52 -2.26 5.22
C ILE A 80 -24.60 -1.18 5.03
N PHE A 81 -24.36 -0.18 4.19
CA PHE A 81 -25.25 0.96 3.94
C PHE A 81 -26.04 0.85 2.63
#